data_AF-A0A1I2NLF4-F1
#
_entry.id   AF-A0A1I2NLF4-F1
#
_cell.length_a   1.000
_cell.length_b   1.000
_cell.length_c   1.000
_cell.angle_alpha   90.00
_cell.angle_beta   90.00
_cell.angle_gamma   90.00
#
_symmetry.space_group_name_H-M   'P 1'
#
loop_
_entity.id
_entity.type
_entity.pdbx_description
1 polymer ?
#
loop_
_entity_poly.entity_id
_entity_poly.type
_entity_poly.pdbx_seq_one_letter_code
_entity_poly.pdbx_strand_id
1 'polypeptide(L)'
;MSKSIYLFSSIVILFFSCGQDRVYEEFIALDNQTWNASDSLNFDLGELDLNEKKTLLALRFNEQYGYSNCYIRVISKDSTQSVIGNKLLDVPLFDSKTGEPLGNGFGSTFTKYDTLPFSIPENTKSITLLQYMRVEDLPGIEAAGIKIID
;
A
#
# COMPACT_ATOMS: atom_id res chain seq x y z
N MET A 1 58.71 30.84 -4.14
CA MET A 1 58.28 29.51 -3.66
C MET A 1 56.83 29.64 -3.20
N SER A 2 55.88 29.52 -4.11
CA SER A 2 55.04 28.33 -4.39
C SER A 2 54.11 28.00 -3.21
N LYS A 3 52.81 28.34 -3.32
CA LYS A 3 51.66 27.40 -3.47
C LYS A 3 50.80 27.52 -2.19
N SER A 4 49.49 27.52 -2.17
CA SER A 4 48.45 27.11 -3.12
C SER A 4 47.17 27.90 -2.79
N ILE A 5 46.45 28.32 -3.83
CA ILE A 5 45.05 28.72 -3.75
C ILE A 5 44.23 27.43 -3.67
N TYR A 6 43.50 27.23 -2.57
CA TYR A 6 42.51 26.16 -2.47
C TYR A 6 41.14 26.73 -2.82
N LEU A 7 40.77 26.52 -4.08
CA LEU A 7 39.44 26.73 -4.61
C LEU A 7 38.51 25.70 -3.97
N PHE A 8 37.79 26.08 -2.91
CA PHE A 8 36.78 25.22 -2.30
C PHE A 8 35.56 25.18 -3.23
N SER A 9 35.58 24.25 -4.17
CA SER A 9 34.48 23.96 -5.08
C SER A 9 33.30 23.45 -4.26
N SER A 10 32.30 24.31 -4.05
CA SER A 10 31.02 23.95 -3.46
C SER A 10 30.27 23.04 -4.42
N ILE A 11 30.30 21.74 -4.16
CA ILE A 11 29.48 20.75 -4.87
C ILE A 11 28.06 20.90 -4.32
N VAL A 12 27.23 21.64 -5.05
CA VAL A 12 25.80 21.73 -4.80
C VAL A 12 25.16 20.46 -5.35
N ILE A 13 24.94 19.48 -4.48
CA ILE A 13 24.15 18.29 -4.81
C ILE A 13 22.68 18.75 -4.83
N LEU A 14 22.18 19.05 -6.03
CA LEU A 14 20.75 19.23 -6.27
C LEU A 14 20.08 17.87 -6.14
N PHE A 15 19.51 17.59 -4.96
CA PHE A 15 18.56 16.50 -4.80
C PHE A 15 17.26 16.86 -5.51
N PHE A 16 17.17 16.57 -6.82
CA PHE A 16 15.88 16.44 -7.49
C PHE A 16 15.22 15.18 -6.95
N SER A 17 14.40 15.34 -5.91
CA SER A 17 13.49 14.30 -5.46
C SER A 17 12.42 14.09 -6.53
N CYS A 18 12.61 13.09 -7.39
CA CYS A 18 11.59 12.59 -8.29
C CYS A 18 10.60 11.73 -7.48
N GLY A 19 9.66 12.40 -6.80
CA GLY A 19 8.47 11.74 -6.30
C GLY A 19 7.41 11.82 -7.38
N GLN A 20 7.19 10.73 -8.12
CA GLN A 20 6.09 10.63 -9.08
C GLN A 20 4.77 11.00 -8.39
N ASP A 21 4.07 11.95 -9.00
CA ASP A 21 2.72 12.46 -8.76
C ASP A 21 1.86 11.60 -7.80
N ARG A 22 2.15 11.75 -6.51
CA ARG A 22 1.44 11.06 -5.42
C ARG A 22 0.30 11.95 -4.98
N VAL A 23 -0.92 11.47 -5.27
CA VAL A 23 -2.16 12.19 -4.97
C VAL A 23 -2.66 11.86 -3.56
N TYR A 24 -2.60 10.58 -3.18
CA TYR A 24 -3.01 10.10 -1.86
C TYR A 24 -2.21 8.85 -1.49
N GLU A 25 -1.81 8.71 -0.22
CA GLU A 25 -1.16 7.51 0.30
C GLU A 25 -1.39 7.44 1.80
N GLU A 26 -2.05 6.38 2.25
CA GLU A 26 -2.31 6.14 3.67
C GLU A 26 -2.05 4.67 4.00
N PHE A 27 -1.49 4.42 5.18
CA PHE A 27 -1.31 3.10 5.77
C PHE A 27 -1.97 3.07 7.14
N ILE A 28 -2.77 2.03 7.38
CA ILE A 28 -3.33 1.73 8.69
C ILE A 28 -2.54 0.56 9.26
N ALA A 29 -1.84 0.80 10.37
CA ALA A 29 -1.09 -0.22 11.09
C ALA A 29 -2.04 -1.13 11.87
N LEU A 30 -1.68 -2.40 11.97
CA LEU A 30 -2.42 -3.40 12.74
C LEU A 30 -1.75 -3.67 14.08
N ASP A 31 -2.58 -3.71 15.12
CA ASP A 31 -2.12 -4.05 16.45
C ASP A 31 -1.58 -5.48 16.49
N ASN A 32 -0.48 -5.69 17.21
CA ASN A 32 0.20 -6.99 17.33
C ASN A 32 0.54 -7.65 15.98
N GLN A 33 0.62 -6.89 14.88
CA GLN A 33 0.94 -7.40 13.55
C GLN A 33 0.00 -8.54 13.11
N THR A 34 -1.27 -8.46 13.48
CA THR A 34 -2.28 -9.48 13.21
C THR A 34 -3.54 -8.81 12.69
N TRP A 35 -4.08 -9.31 11.57
CA TRP A 35 -5.34 -8.83 11.00
C TRP A 35 -6.49 -9.74 11.39
N ASN A 36 -7.32 -9.31 12.34
CA ASN A 36 -8.53 -10.05 12.67
C ASN A 36 -9.59 -9.94 11.56
N ALA A 37 -10.36 -11.00 11.33
CA ALA A 37 -11.42 -11.06 10.32
C ALA A 37 -12.54 -10.03 10.54
N SER A 38 -12.77 -9.59 11.79
CA SER A 38 -13.73 -8.54 12.10
C SER A 38 -13.19 -7.13 11.87
N ASP A 39 -11.88 -6.97 11.72
CA ASP A 39 -11.24 -5.67 11.62
C ASP A 39 -11.33 -5.12 10.20
N SER A 40 -12.06 -4.02 10.05
CA SER A 40 -12.15 -3.26 8.81
C SER A 40 -11.20 -2.07 8.83
N LEU A 41 -10.39 -1.91 7.79
CA LEU A 41 -9.50 -0.76 7.64
C LEU A 41 -10.16 0.25 6.70
N ASN A 42 -10.43 1.45 7.18
CA ASN A 42 -11.21 2.45 6.47
C ASN A 42 -10.33 3.62 6.06
N PHE A 43 -10.29 3.89 4.76
CA PHE A 43 -9.52 4.96 4.13
C PHE A 43 -10.49 6.04 3.66
N ASP A 44 -10.36 7.24 4.21
CA ASP A 44 -11.18 8.39 3.80
C ASP A 44 -10.49 9.13 2.65
N LEU A 45 -11.15 9.15 1.49
CA LEU A 45 -10.67 9.84 0.30
C LEU A 45 -11.22 11.27 0.22
N GLY A 46 -12.19 11.64 1.06
CA GLY A 46 -12.82 12.96 1.07
C GLY A 46 -13.31 13.38 -0.31
N GLU A 47 -12.92 14.58 -0.74
CA GLU A 47 -13.30 15.15 -2.05
C GLU A 47 -12.30 14.83 -3.17
N LEU A 48 -11.50 13.78 -3.02
CA LEU A 48 -10.54 13.41 -4.03
C LEU A 48 -11.23 12.99 -5.33
N ASP A 49 -10.87 13.66 -6.44
CA ASP A 49 -11.27 13.23 -7.78
C ASP A 49 -10.50 11.96 -8.16
N LEU A 50 -11.18 10.89 -8.53
CA LEU A 50 -10.57 9.61 -8.92
C LEU A 50 -10.53 9.39 -10.43
N ASN A 51 -11.04 10.33 -11.22
CA ASN A 51 -11.05 10.22 -12.67
C ASN A 51 -9.61 10.12 -13.22
N GLU A 52 -9.40 9.17 -14.14
CA GLU A 52 -8.11 8.83 -14.76
C GLU A 52 -6.98 8.40 -13.78
N LYS A 53 -7.26 8.24 -12.48
CA LYS A 53 -6.24 7.88 -11.48
C LYS A 53 -6.09 6.38 -11.31
N LYS A 54 -4.88 5.95 -10.95
CA LYS A 54 -4.58 4.55 -10.61
C LYS A 54 -4.55 4.36 -9.12
N THR A 55 -5.33 3.39 -8.65
CA THR A 55 -5.32 2.95 -7.25
C THR A 55 -4.47 1.70 -7.11
N LEU A 56 -3.58 1.72 -6.14
CA LEU A 56 -2.76 0.60 -5.71
C LEU A 56 -3.15 0.24 -4.27
N LEU A 57 -3.18 -1.05 -3.99
CA LEU A 57 -3.25 -1.58 -2.65
C LEU A 57 -1.85 -1.93 -2.18
N ALA A 58 -1.55 -1.64 -0.92
CA ALA A 58 -0.28 -1.99 -0.30
C ALA A 58 -0.52 -2.92 0.89
N LEU A 59 0.32 -3.94 1.04
CA LEU A 59 0.40 -4.74 2.26
C LEU A 59 1.83 -4.66 2.78
N ARG A 60 1.97 -4.36 4.07
CA ARG A 60 3.20 -4.54 4.83
C ARG A 60 3.06 -5.82 5.64
N PHE A 61 4.00 -6.73 5.45
CA PHE A 61 3.97 -8.07 6.02
C PHE A 61 5.37 -8.51 6.41
N ASN A 62 5.45 -9.56 7.20
CA ASN A 62 6.70 -10.15 7.64
C ASN A 62 6.71 -11.68 7.49
N GLU A 63 7.82 -12.28 7.90
CA GLU A 63 8.07 -13.73 7.79
C GLU A 63 7.10 -14.59 8.62
N GLN A 64 6.35 -14.00 9.57
CA GLN A 64 5.31 -14.73 10.30
C GLN A 64 4.06 -14.97 9.45
N TYR A 65 3.90 -14.29 8.30
CA TYR A 65 2.78 -14.53 7.39
C TYR A 65 2.92 -15.88 6.69
N GLY A 66 1.98 -16.80 6.95
CA GLY A 66 2.09 -18.21 6.57
C GLY A 66 1.57 -18.61 5.20
N TYR A 67 1.20 -17.67 4.32
CA TYR A 67 0.56 -17.97 3.03
C TYR A 67 1.32 -17.35 1.85
N SER A 68 1.15 -17.90 0.64
CA SER A 68 1.74 -17.33 -0.57
C SER A 68 1.11 -16.02 -1.02
N ASN A 69 -0.18 -15.87 -0.76
CA ASN A 69 -1.00 -14.76 -1.21
C ASN A 69 -1.99 -14.34 -0.13
N CYS A 70 -2.53 -13.13 -0.25
CA CYS A 70 -3.49 -12.53 0.66
C CYS A 70 -4.73 -12.08 -0.09
N TYR A 71 -5.88 -12.64 0.27
CA TYR A 71 -7.18 -12.27 -0.27
C TYR A 71 -7.74 -11.07 0.49
N ILE A 72 -7.91 -9.95 -0.21
CA ILE A 72 -8.44 -8.71 0.37
C ILE A 72 -9.76 -8.37 -0.30
N ARG A 73 -10.80 -8.14 0.52
CA ARG A 73 -12.04 -7.55 0.04
C ARG A 73 -11.90 -6.03 0.05
N VAL A 74 -12.10 -5.42 -1.11
CA VAL A 74 -12.07 -3.96 -1.32
C VAL A 74 -13.50 -3.49 -1.52
N ILE A 75 -13.98 -2.64 -0.62
CA ILE A 75 -15.33 -2.07 -0.65
C ILE A 75 -15.23 -0.57 -0.87
N SER A 76 -15.89 -0.08 -1.89
CA SER A 76 -15.98 1.35 -2.21
C SER A 76 -17.33 1.89 -1.76
N LYS A 77 -17.33 3.02 -1.05
CA LYS A 77 -18.55 3.70 -0.60
C LYS A 77 -18.62 5.14 -1.11
N ASP A 78 -19.82 5.60 -1.43
CA ASP A 78 -20.07 7.00 -1.81
C ASP A 78 -20.26 7.92 -0.59
N SER A 79 -20.62 9.18 -0.83
CA SER A 79 -20.87 10.19 0.21
C SER A 79 -22.05 9.86 1.13
N THR A 80 -22.96 8.98 0.70
CA THR A 80 -24.10 8.50 1.50
C THR A 80 -23.76 7.26 2.32
N GLN A 81 -22.50 6.81 2.28
CA GLN A 81 -22.03 5.53 2.84
C GLN A 81 -22.63 4.30 2.14
N SER A 82 -23.25 4.47 0.97
CA SER A 82 -23.78 3.35 0.18
C SER A 82 -22.64 2.61 -0.50
N VAL A 83 -22.69 1.28 -0.48
CA VAL A 83 -21.71 0.44 -1.17
C VAL A 83 -21.94 0.51 -2.68
N ILE A 84 -20.96 1.06 -3.39
CA ILE A 84 -20.96 1.24 -4.85
C ILE A 84 -19.93 0.34 -5.55
N GLY A 85 -19.04 -0.29 -4.77
CA GLY A 85 -18.07 -1.27 -5.25
C GLY A 85 -17.78 -2.32 -4.18
N ASN A 86 -17.65 -3.58 -4.60
CA ASN A 86 -17.28 -4.69 -3.73
C ASN A 86 -16.54 -5.73 -4.57
N LYS A 87 -15.22 -5.80 -4.41
CA LYS A 87 -14.34 -6.66 -5.20
C LYS A 87 -13.44 -7.47 -4.28
N LEU A 88 -13.10 -8.68 -4.73
CA LEU A 88 -12.11 -9.52 -4.08
C LEU A 88 -10.82 -9.42 -4.87
N LEU A 89 -9.73 -9.08 -4.19
CA LEU A 89 -8.39 -9.00 -4.74
C LEU A 89 -7.56 -10.18 -4.22
N ASP A 90 -6.79 -10.79 -5.12
CA ASP A 90 -5.75 -11.75 -4.77
C ASP A 90 -4.39 -11.05 -4.85
N VAL A 91 -3.71 -10.91 -3.70
CA VAL A 91 -2.42 -10.22 -3.61
C VAL A 91 -1.32 -11.23 -3.35
N PRO A 92 -0.51 -11.61 -4.35
CA PRO A 92 0.65 -12.47 -4.12
C PRO A 92 1.68 -11.73 -3.27
N LEU A 93 2.05 -12.32 -2.13
CA LEU A 93 3.03 -11.78 -1.18
C LEU A 93 4.35 -12.54 -1.22
N PHE A 94 4.34 -13.79 -1.67
CA PHE A 94 5.52 -14.62 -1.85
C PHE A 94 5.50 -15.27 -3.23
N ASP A 95 6.67 -15.47 -3.83
CA ASP A 95 6.79 -16.25 -5.05
C ASP A 95 6.37 -17.70 -4.79
N SER A 96 5.42 -18.20 -5.60
CA SER A 96 4.83 -19.53 -5.42
C SER A 96 5.81 -20.71 -5.56
N LYS A 97 7.01 -20.48 -6.12
CA LYS A 97 8.02 -21.53 -6.36
C LYS A 97 9.19 -21.40 -5.39
N THR A 98 9.71 -20.19 -5.18
CA THR A 98 10.90 -19.97 -4.36
C THR A 98 10.56 -19.68 -2.90
N GLY A 99 9.35 -19.19 -2.63
CA GLY A 99 8.97 -18.69 -1.31
C GLY A 99 9.66 -17.37 -0.95
N GLU A 100 10.29 -16.69 -1.91
CA GLU A 100 10.87 -15.37 -1.67
C GLU A 100 9.76 -14.32 -1.51
N PRO A 101 9.87 -13.42 -0.52
CA PRO A 101 8.89 -12.36 -0.32
C PRO A 101 8.90 -11.38 -1.49
N LEU A 102 7.73 -11.01 -1.96
CA LEU A 102 7.52 -10.04 -3.03
C LEU A 102 7.36 -8.63 -2.43
N GLY A 103 8.10 -7.66 -2.97
CA GLY A 103 8.04 -6.28 -2.53
C GLY A 103 9.41 -5.75 -2.08
N ASN A 104 9.41 -4.57 -1.48
CA ASN A 104 10.63 -3.93 -0.99
C ASN A 104 10.61 -3.88 0.54
N GLY A 105 11.75 -4.09 1.18
CA GLY A 105 11.81 -4.25 2.63
C GLY A 105 13.22 -4.22 3.19
N PHE A 106 13.31 -4.22 4.51
CA PHE A 106 14.56 -4.35 5.25
C PHE A 106 14.36 -5.28 6.44
N GLY A 107 15.30 -6.20 6.65
CA GLY A 107 15.16 -7.25 7.66
C GLY A 107 14.01 -8.19 7.31
N SER A 108 13.15 -8.46 8.29
CA SER A 108 12.02 -9.39 8.17
C SER A 108 10.73 -8.73 7.69
N THR A 109 10.74 -7.44 7.36
CA THR A 109 9.54 -6.67 6.97
C THR A 109 9.60 -6.29 5.50
N PHE A 110 8.51 -6.53 4.79
CA PHE A 110 8.35 -6.29 3.34
C PHE A 110 7.09 -5.47 3.09
N THR A 111 7.13 -4.58 2.10
CA THR A 111 5.97 -3.83 1.61
C THR A 111 5.78 -4.11 0.12
N LYS A 112 4.63 -4.69 -0.23
CA LYS A 112 4.21 -4.95 -1.60
C LYS A 112 3.13 -3.95 -1.98
N TYR A 113 3.35 -3.23 -3.08
CA TYR A 113 2.30 -2.49 -3.78
C TYR A 113 1.77 -3.36 -4.92
N ASP A 114 0.47 -3.39 -5.11
CA ASP A 114 -0.19 -4.05 -6.23
C ASP A 114 -1.24 -3.14 -6.86
N THR A 115 -1.24 -3.08 -8.18
CA THR A 115 -2.23 -2.28 -8.91
C THR A 115 -3.56 -3.02 -8.90
N LEU A 116 -4.64 -2.31 -8.61
CA LEU A 116 -5.96 -2.94 -8.68
C LEU A 116 -6.27 -3.35 -10.13
N PRO A 117 -6.67 -4.61 -10.38
CA PRO A 117 -7.04 -5.09 -11.71
C PRO A 117 -8.45 -4.62 -12.13
N PHE A 118 -9.06 -3.72 -11.36
CA PHE A 118 -10.38 -3.14 -11.57
C PHE A 118 -10.34 -1.65 -11.21
N SER A 119 -11.18 -0.87 -11.88
CA SER A 119 -11.34 0.56 -11.57
C SER A 119 -12.16 0.75 -10.30
N ILE A 120 -11.73 1.70 -9.46
CA ILE A 120 -12.54 2.23 -8.37
C ILE A 120 -13.55 3.22 -8.96
N PRO A 121 -14.85 3.16 -8.60
CA PRO A 121 -15.83 4.12 -9.09
C PRO A 121 -15.44 5.56 -8.74
N GLU A 122 -15.61 6.49 -9.68
CA GLU A 122 -15.17 7.89 -9.53
C GLU A 122 -15.79 8.62 -8.33
N ASN A 123 -17.03 8.26 -7.97
CA ASN A 123 -17.75 8.83 -6.83
C ASN A 123 -17.42 8.20 -5.48
N THR A 124 -16.36 7.38 -5.41
CA THR A 124 -15.90 6.77 -4.15
C THR A 124 -15.35 7.82 -3.20
N LYS A 125 -15.91 7.88 -1.99
CA LYS A 125 -15.48 8.76 -0.91
C LYS A 125 -14.70 8.03 0.18
N SER A 126 -14.89 6.72 0.30
CA SER A 126 -14.06 5.89 1.18
C SER A 126 -13.87 4.49 0.63
N ILE A 127 -12.73 3.91 0.99
CA ILE A 127 -12.40 2.52 0.70
C ILE A 127 -12.29 1.77 2.04
N THR A 128 -12.98 0.64 2.15
CA THR A 128 -12.83 -0.29 3.26
C THR A 128 -12.09 -1.53 2.78
N LEU A 129 -11.03 -1.91 3.48
CA LEU A 129 -10.32 -3.18 3.29
C LEU A 129 -10.66 -4.16 4.41
N LEU A 130 -10.88 -5.41 4.04
CA LEU A 130 -11.08 -6.53 4.96
C LEU A 130 -10.21 -7.70 4.49
N GLN A 131 -9.54 -8.38 5.43
CA GLN A 131 -8.95 -9.68 5.10
C GLN A 131 -10.06 -10.71 4.83
N TYR A 132 -9.85 -11.54 3.81
CA TYR A 132 -10.81 -12.55 3.38
C TYR A 132 -10.15 -13.94 3.30
N MET A 133 -9.26 -14.22 4.24
CA MET A 133 -8.40 -15.41 4.28
C MET A 133 -9.06 -16.64 4.93
N ARG A 134 -10.28 -16.50 5.48
CA ARG A 134 -11.01 -17.57 6.20
C ARG A 134 -10.31 -18.07 7.46
N VAL A 135 -9.51 -17.21 8.08
CA VAL A 135 -8.98 -17.38 9.43
C VAL A 135 -9.46 -16.21 10.28
N GLU A 136 -9.66 -16.44 11.57
CA GLU A 136 -10.07 -15.40 12.51
C GLU A 136 -8.94 -14.38 12.68
N ASP A 137 -7.75 -14.84 13.05
CA ASP A 137 -6.56 -14.02 13.16
C ASP A 137 -5.57 -14.34 12.04
N LEU A 138 -5.15 -13.32 11.30
CA LEU A 138 -4.16 -13.43 10.23
C LEU A 138 -2.83 -12.78 10.69
N PRO A 139 -1.92 -13.56 11.30
CA PRO A 139 -0.66 -13.03 11.80
C PRO A 139 0.30 -12.66 10.66
N GLY A 140 1.22 -11.75 10.98
CA GLY A 140 2.30 -11.32 10.10
C GLY A 140 1.91 -10.25 9.08
N ILE A 141 0.70 -9.69 9.18
CA ILE A 141 0.32 -8.45 8.48
C ILE A 141 0.51 -7.29 9.45
N GLU A 142 1.45 -6.40 9.12
CA GLU A 142 1.80 -5.25 9.95
C GLU A 142 0.95 -4.02 9.64
N ALA A 143 0.60 -3.84 8.36
CA ALA A 143 -0.22 -2.72 7.90
C ALA A 143 -0.83 -3.03 6.53
N ALA A 144 -1.95 -2.38 6.22
CA ALA A 144 -2.45 -2.27 4.85
C ALA A 144 -2.55 -0.81 4.46
N GLY A 145 -2.46 -0.53 3.16
CA GLY A 145 -2.52 0.83 2.64
C GLY A 145 -3.21 0.95 1.31
N ILE A 146 -3.63 2.17 1.01
CA ILE A 146 -4.14 2.59 -0.29
C ILE A 146 -3.24 3.71 -0.78
N LYS A 147 -2.84 3.61 -2.05
CA LYS A 147 -2.10 4.64 -2.76
C LYS A 147 -2.81 5.00 -4.05
N ILE A 148 -2.94 6.29 -4.32
CA ILE A 148 -3.54 6.81 -5.54
C ILE A 148 -2.51 7.72 -6.21
N ILE A 149 -2.28 7.44 -7.48
CA ILE A 149 -1.35 8.17 -8.36
C ILE A 149 -2.09 8.59 -9.63
N ASP A 150 -1.54 9.58 -10.31
CA ASP A 150 -1.99 9.98 -11.66
C ASP A 150 -1.62 8.92 -12.74
#